data_AF-A0A177NAU3-F1
#
_entry.id   AF-A0A177NAU3-F1
#
_cell.length_a   1.000
_cell.length_b   1.000
_cell.length_c   1.000
_cell.angle_alpha   90.00
_cell.angle_beta   90.00
_cell.angle_gamma   90.00
#
_symmetry.space_group_name_H-M   'P 1'
#
loop_
_entity.id
_entity.type
_entity.pdbx_description
1 polymer ?
#
loop_
_entity_poly.entity_id
_entity_poly.type
_entity_poly.pdbx_seq_one_letter_code
_entity_poly.pdbx_strand_id
1 'polypeptide(L)'
;MLFGSRLDDNAKRTQPDWKPISYGFEVLGCKHFSEFPVAKLTDYHDQLDEKLVADNVFAVVTATHILTQRTRKNDDERYEAKRRLMRLLYQRDWDKQKVIDLFHVIDWMMRLPEVLEQQLWYEIEAIEGGKKMHYVTSVEKIGIAKGRQEGRQEGLLKGEAKMLSIMLKHRFGNVPEATIEKLTQSSEEQLKKWLISAISASTLDAVFNGDMAH
;
A
#
# COMPACT_ATOMS: atom_id res chain seq x y z
N MET A 1 13.38 -12.16 -27.98
CA MET A 1 11.96 -12.28 -28.33
C MET A 1 11.26 -13.04 -27.23
N LEU A 2 10.33 -12.38 -26.53
CA LEU A 2 9.41 -13.08 -25.62
C LEU A 2 8.23 -13.57 -26.46
N PHE A 3 8.19 -14.88 -26.72
CA PHE A 3 6.98 -15.53 -27.22
C PHE A 3 6.12 -15.86 -26.00
N GLY A 4 4.89 -15.37 -25.97
CA GLY A 4 4.06 -15.32 -24.77
C GLY A 4 3.82 -16.68 -24.10
N SER A 5 4.62 -17.02 -23.08
CA SER A 5 4.23 -17.89 -21.97
C SER A 5 4.24 -17.05 -20.68
N ARG A 6 3.05 -16.62 -20.25
CA ARG A 6 2.81 -15.65 -19.15
C ARG A 6 3.38 -16.06 -17.78
N LEU A 7 3.86 -17.30 -17.63
CA LEU A 7 4.31 -17.88 -16.35
C LEU A 7 5.83 -17.85 -16.15
N ASP A 8 6.65 -17.84 -17.22
CA ASP A 8 8.12 -17.94 -17.10
C ASP A 8 8.83 -16.57 -16.98
N ASP A 9 8.10 -15.48 -17.26
CA ASP A 9 8.67 -14.13 -17.33
C ASP A 9 8.77 -13.43 -15.98
N ASN A 10 7.97 -13.84 -14.98
CA ASN A 10 7.95 -13.16 -13.68
C ASN A 10 9.26 -13.34 -12.90
N ALA A 11 9.93 -14.49 -13.02
CA ALA A 11 11.19 -14.77 -12.34
C ALA A 11 12.40 -14.02 -12.95
N LYS A 12 12.30 -13.60 -14.22
CA LYS A 12 13.39 -12.96 -14.96
C LYS A 12 13.41 -11.43 -14.80
N ARG A 13 12.31 -10.83 -14.34
CA ARG A 13 12.17 -9.36 -14.15
C ARG A 13 13.22 -8.76 -13.22
N THR A 14 13.66 -9.52 -12.23
CA THR A 14 14.64 -9.08 -11.22
C THR A 14 16.10 -9.30 -11.64
N GLN A 15 16.37 -10.00 -12.74
CA GLN A 15 17.72 -10.17 -13.24
C GLN A 15 18.21 -8.88 -13.90
N PRO A 16 19.44 -8.38 -13.64
CA PRO A 16 19.93 -7.12 -14.22
C PRO A 16 19.93 -7.08 -15.75
N ASP A 17 20.32 -8.18 -16.39
CA ASP A 17 20.55 -8.23 -17.84
C ASP A 17 19.28 -8.49 -18.67
N TRP A 18 18.15 -8.82 -18.02
CA TRP A 18 16.92 -9.14 -18.73
C TRP A 18 16.20 -7.89 -19.28
N LYS A 19 16.55 -7.43 -20.48
CA LYS A 19 15.92 -6.25 -21.11
C LYS A 19 15.17 -6.67 -22.38
N PRO A 20 13.89 -7.06 -22.29
CA PRO A 20 13.15 -7.52 -23.45
C PRO A 20 12.79 -6.34 -24.35
N ILE A 21 13.55 -6.14 -25.42
CA ILE A 21 13.34 -5.05 -26.39
C ILE A 21 12.24 -5.35 -27.42
N SER A 22 11.65 -6.54 -27.38
CA SER A 22 10.61 -6.93 -28.33
C SER A 22 9.61 -7.93 -27.74
N TYR A 23 8.36 -7.76 -28.14
CA TYR A 23 7.23 -8.65 -27.84
C TYR A 23 6.59 -9.11 -29.15
N GLY A 24 6.19 -10.39 -29.21
CA GLY A 24 5.47 -10.88 -30.37
C GLY A 24 4.65 -12.14 -30.09
N PHE A 25 3.64 -12.34 -30.91
CA PHE A 25 2.83 -13.55 -30.89
C PHE A 25 2.37 -13.93 -32.30
N GLU A 26 2.02 -15.21 -32.44
CA GLU A 26 1.50 -15.78 -33.67
C GLU A 26 0.18 -16.49 -33.36
N VAL A 27 -0.87 -16.14 -34.10
CA VAL A 27 -2.20 -16.77 -34.01
C VAL A 27 -2.70 -17.00 -35.43
N LEU A 28 -3.04 -18.26 -35.74
CA LEU A 28 -3.59 -18.67 -37.05
C LEU A 28 -2.76 -18.19 -38.25
N GLY A 29 -1.42 -18.21 -38.13
CA GLY A 29 -0.49 -17.75 -39.18
C GLY A 29 -0.38 -16.22 -39.32
N CYS A 30 -1.11 -15.44 -38.53
CA CYS A 30 -0.92 -14.00 -38.40
C CYS A 30 0.12 -13.72 -37.32
N LYS A 31 1.15 -12.93 -37.65
CA LYS A 31 2.24 -12.57 -36.74
C LYS A 31 2.16 -11.09 -36.38
N HIS A 32 2.24 -10.79 -35.10
CA HIS A 32 2.36 -9.43 -34.60
C HIS A 32 3.66 -9.28 -33.81
N PHE A 33 4.42 -8.23 -34.11
CA PHE A 33 5.67 -7.90 -33.43
C PHE A 33 5.70 -6.42 -33.07
N SER A 34 6.17 -6.11 -31.87
CA SER A 34 6.43 -4.76 -31.40
C SER A 34 7.83 -4.70 -30.81
N GLU A 35 8.60 -3.70 -31.24
CA GLU A 35 9.90 -3.34 -30.68
C GLU A 35 9.75 -2.05 -29.88
N PHE A 36 10.37 -2.01 -28.70
CA PHE A 36 10.27 -0.87 -27.79
C PHE A 36 11.56 -0.65 -27.02
N PRO A 37 11.92 0.61 -26.74
CA PRO A 37 13.07 0.92 -25.91
C PRO A 37 12.80 0.46 -24.47
N VAL A 38 13.79 -0.18 -23.84
CA VAL A 38 13.72 -0.61 -22.43
C VAL A 38 14.82 0.09 -21.64
N ALA A 39 14.42 0.75 -20.55
CA ALA A 39 15.33 1.29 -19.54
C ALA A 39 14.99 0.63 -18.20
N LYS A 40 15.98 0.05 -17.51
CA LYS A 40 15.77 -0.46 -16.14
C LYS A 40 16.19 0.57 -15.13
N LEU A 41 15.40 0.68 -14.05
CA LEU A 41 15.73 1.54 -12.92
C LEU A 41 17.05 1.11 -12.24
N THR A 42 17.39 -0.17 -12.31
CA THR A 42 18.69 -0.71 -11.82
C THR A 42 19.89 -0.22 -12.64
N ASP A 43 19.72 0.18 -13.90
CA ASP A 43 20.83 0.69 -14.71
C ASP A 43 21.36 2.03 -14.20
N TYR A 44 20.57 2.74 -13.39
CA TYR A 44 20.89 4.07 -12.87
C TYR A 44 21.41 4.04 -11.43
N HIS A 45 21.84 2.86 -10.97
CA HIS A 45 22.33 2.61 -9.62
C HIS A 45 23.54 3.49 -9.20
N ASP A 46 24.40 3.85 -10.15
CA ASP A 46 25.65 4.60 -9.89
C ASP A 46 25.48 6.12 -10.08
N GLN A 47 24.40 6.56 -10.73
CA GLN A 47 24.10 7.98 -10.99
C GLN A 47 23.11 8.56 -9.96
N LEU A 48 22.84 7.82 -8.88
CA LEU A 48 21.80 8.17 -7.92
C LEU A 48 22.03 9.56 -7.31
N ASP A 49 23.27 9.85 -6.94
CA ASP A 49 23.63 11.08 -6.25
C ASP A 49 23.48 12.31 -7.16
N GLU A 50 23.82 12.19 -8.44
CA GLU A 50 23.72 13.27 -9.43
C GLU A 50 22.27 13.56 -9.83
N LYS A 51 21.43 12.51 -9.95
CA LYS A 51 19.99 12.66 -10.26
C LYS A 51 19.16 13.07 -9.05
N LEU A 52 19.58 12.72 -7.83
CA LEU A 52 19.01 13.22 -6.57
C LEU A 52 19.24 14.72 -6.35
N VAL A 53 20.09 15.37 -7.16
CA VAL A 53 20.23 16.84 -7.17
C VAL A 53 19.20 17.49 -8.08
N ALA A 54 18.67 16.77 -9.08
CA ALA A 54 17.68 17.32 -9.99
C ALA A 54 16.37 17.61 -9.23
N ASP A 55 15.78 18.78 -9.50
CA ASP A 55 14.54 19.26 -8.90
C ASP A 55 13.30 18.55 -9.50
N ASN A 56 13.27 17.23 -9.40
CA ASN A 56 12.26 16.37 -10.00
C ASN A 56 11.71 15.37 -8.98
N VAL A 57 10.37 15.34 -8.85
CA VAL A 57 9.61 14.41 -8.00
C VAL A 57 9.92 12.95 -8.36
N PHE A 58 10.00 12.62 -9.65
CA PHE A 58 10.28 11.26 -10.10
C PHE A 58 11.70 10.80 -9.74
N ALA A 59 12.66 11.72 -9.59
CA ALA A 59 14.00 11.37 -9.15
C ALA A 59 13.97 10.88 -7.70
N VAL A 60 13.21 11.55 -6.82
CA VAL A 60 13.03 11.12 -5.42
C VAL A 60 12.34 9.77 -5.33
N VAL A 61 11.24 9.57 -6.08
CA VAL A 61 10.53 8.28 -6.10
C VAL A 61 11.42 7.15 -6.62
N THR A 62 12.18 7.41 -7.69
CA THR A 62 13.11 6.43 -8.28
C THR A 62 14.23 6.07 -7.31
N ALA A 63 14.84 7.07 -6.68
CA ALA A 63 15.89 6.85 -5.69
C ALA A 63 15.36 6.08 -4.47
N THR A 64 14.15 6.42 -4.00
CA THR A 64 13.46 5.71 -2.93
C THR A 64 13.28 4.23 -3.28
N HIS A 65 12.80 3.95 -4.49
CA HIS A 65 12.63 2.58 -4.97
C HIS A 65 13.94 1.79 -5.00
N ILE A 66 14.99 2.39 -5.56
CA ILE A 66 16.31 1.78 -5.63
C ILE A 66 16.88 1.50 -4.24
N LEU A 67 16.80 2.48 -3.33
CA LEU A 67 17.29 2.33 -1.95
C LEU A 67 16.48 1.27 -1.19
N THR A 68 15.15 1.24 -1.36
CA THR A 68 14.28 0.21 -0.78
C THR A 68 14.70 -1.19 -1.19
N GLN A 69 15.07 -1.40 -2.47
CA GLN A 69 15.53 -2.70 -2.94
C GLN A 69 16.89 -3.09 -2.34
N ARG A 70 17.83 -2.13 -2.23
CA ARG A 70 19.18 -2.37 -1.71
C ARG A 70 19.18 -2.70 -0.22
N THR A 71 18.42 -1.96 0.58
CA THR A 71 18.47 -2.06 2.04
C THR A 71 17.43 -3.04 2.61
N ARG A 72 16.85 -3.92 1.79
CA ARG A 72 15.71 -4.78 2.18
C ARG A 72 16.02 -5.72 3.36
N LYS A 73 17.29 -6.05 3.61
CA LYS A 73 17.72 -7.01 4.63
C LYS A 73 18.50 -6.39 5.79
N ASN A 74 18.70 -5.06 5.78
CA ASN A 74 19.50 -4.38 6.78
C ASN A 74 18.77 -3.10 7.22
N ASP A 75 18.22 -3.12 8.44
CA ASP A 75 17.43 -2.03 8.98
C ASP A 75 18.28 -0.77 9.27
N ASP A 76 19.57 -0.93 9.60
CA ASP A 76 20.48 0.20 9.84
C ASP A 76 20.80 0.94 8.54
N GLU A 77 21.12 0.21 7.47
CA GLU A 77 21.30 0.80 6.15
C GLU A 77 20.01 1.43 5.62
N ARG A 78 18.87 0.80 5.91
CA ARG A 78 17.55 1.32 5.54
C ARG A 78 17.24 2.61 6.28
N TYR A 79 17.60 2.70 7.56
CA TYR A 79 17.49 3.90 8.37
C TYR A 79 18.30 5.04 7.77
N GLU A 80 19.59 4.82 7.50
CA GLU A 80 20.45 5.85 6.91
C GLU A 80 19.96 6.31 5.53
N ALA A 81 19.46 5.37 4.71
CA ALA A 81 18.88 5.70 3.42
C ALA A 81 17.58 6.52 3.55
N LYS A 82 16.65 6.14 4.43
CA LYS A 82 15.41 6.89 4.69
C LYS A 82 15.73 8.29 5.23
N ARG A 83 16.65 8.38 6.18
CA ARG A 83 17.15 9.63 6.75
C ARG A 83 17.72 10.57 5.69
N ARG A 84 18.56 10.05 4.79
CA ARG A 84 19.11 10.81 3.67
C ARG A 84 18.02 11.36 2.75
N LEU A 85 17.03 10.53 2.39
CA LEU A 85 15.91 10.94 1.54
C LEU A 85 15.05 12.03 2.20
N MET A 86 14.72 11.87 3.48
CA MET A 86 13.92 12.86 4.23
C MET A 86 14.65 14.20 4.34
N ARG A 87 15.97 14.19 4.61
CA ARG A 87 16.77 15.42 4.63
C ARG A 87 16.76 16.13 3.29
N LEU A 88 16.95 15.40 2.19
CA LEU A 88 16.90 15.98 0.84
C LEU A 88 15.51 16.55 0.52
N LEU A 89 14.45 15.83 0.92
CA LEU A 89 13.07 16.25 0.72
C LEU A 89 12.78 17.59 1.42
N TYR A 90 13.17 17.72 2.69
CA TYR A 90 12.95 18.94 3.46
C TYR A 90 13.92 20.07 3.13
N GLN A 91 15.09 19.79 2.54
CA GLN A 91 16.03 20.82 2.10
C GLN A 91 15.52 21.57 0.86
N ARG A 92 14.78 20.90 -0.03
CA ARG A 92 14.19 21.48 -1.24
C ARG A 92 13.12 22.52 -0.92
N ASP A 93 12.97 23.50 -1.81
CA ASP A 93 11.96 24.56 -1.70
C ASP A 93 10.65 24.13 -2.39
N TRP A 94 10.13 22.99 -1.96
CA TRP A 94 8.88 22.44 -2.47
C TRP A 94 7.68 22.90 -1.67
N ASP A 95 6.54 22.97 -2.35
CA ASP A 95 5.27 23.24 -1.71
C ASP A 95 4.97 22.18 -0.64
N LYS A 96 4.27 22.62 0.40
CA LYS A 96 3.96 21.82 1.58
C LYS A 96 3.27 20.50 1.26
N GLN A 97 2.32 20.50 0.33
CA GLN A 97 1.56 19.30 0.00
C GLN A 97 2.42 18.28 -0.72
N LYS A 98 3.23 18.72 -1.69
CA LYS A 98 4.18 17.84 -2.40
C LYS A 98 5.19 17.18 -1.46
N VAL A 99 5.71 17.92 -0.48
CA VAL A 99 6.58 17.36 0.55
C VAL A 99 5.87 16.27 1.36
N ILE A 100 4.63 16.53 1.79
CA ILE A 100 3.81 15.55 2.53
C ILE A 100 3.52 14.30 1.69
N ASP A 101 3.18 14.47 0.41
CA ASP A 101 2.84 13.34 -0.47
C ASP A 101 4.07 12.45 -0.71
N LEU A 102 5.23 13.04 -0.94
CA LEU A 102 6.48 12.31 -1.11
C LEU A 102 6.97 11.67 0.18
N PHE A 103 6.74 12.31 1.33
CA PHE A 103 6.98 11.69 2.62
C PHE A 103 6.22 10.36 2.74
N HIS A 104 4.92 10.35 2.42
CA HIS A 104 4.11 9.12 2.51
C HIS A 104 4.63 8.02 1.57
N VAL A 105 5.12 8.39 0.39
CA VAL A 105 5.73 7.42 -0.54
C VAL A 105 6.97 6.78 0.07
N ILE A 106 7.88 7.59 0.63
CA ILE A 106 9.10 7.09 1.27
C ILE A 106 8.75 6.23 2.48
N ASP A 107 7.85 6.69 3.33
CA ASP A 107 7.42 5.98 4.54
C ASP A 107 6.77 4.62 4.24
N TRP A 108 5.87 4.59 3.26
CA TRP A 108 5.22 3.36 2.85
C TRP A 108 6.20 2.32 2.29
N MET A 109 7.17 2.76 1.47
CA MET A 109 8.16 1.89 0.85
C MET A 109 9.26 1.45 1.84
N MET A 110 9.63 2.32 2.78
CA MET A 110 10.74 2.14 3.71
C MET A 110 10.28 2.14 5.16
N ARG A 111 9.48 1.13 5.54
CA ARG A 111 9.13 0.89 6.94
C ARG A 111 10.35 0.51 7.76
N LEU A 112 10.53 1.18 8.90
CA LEU A 112 11.55 0.87 9.89
C LEU A 112 10.93 0.36 11.19
N PRO A 113 11.73 -0.31 12.05
CA PRO A 113 11.35 -0.58 13.44
C PRO A 113 11.00 0.72 14.18
N GLU A 114 10.06 0.64 15.12
CA GLU A 114 9.50 1.81 15.82
C GLU A 114 10.57 2.66 16.52
N VAL A 115 11.59 2.03 17.11
CA VAL A 115 12.70 2.73 17.77
C VAL A 115 13.48 3.61 16.77
N LEU A 116 13.74 3.10 15.57
CA LEU A 116 14.47 3.83 14.53
C LEU A 116 13.59 4.91 13.88
N GLU A 117 12.29 4.68 13.72
CA GLU A 117 11.37 5.76 13.30
C GLU A 117 11.36 6.92 14.30
N GLN A 118 11.26 6.63 15.60
CA GLN A 118 11.27 7.67 16.64
C GLN A 118 12.57 8.48 16.63
N GLN A 119 13.71 7.80 16.47
CA GLN A 119 15.00 8.47 16.33
C GLN A 119 15.04 9.37 15.09
N LEU A 120 14.54 8.88 13.95
CA LEU A 120 14.47 9.65 12.71
C LEU A 120 13.65 10.94 12.89
N TRP A 121 12.49 10.85 13.54
CA TRP A 121 11.62 11.99 13.78
C TRP A 121 12.29 13.08 14.63
N TYR A 122 12.94 12.69 15.74
CA TYR A 122 13.68 13.62 16.59
C TYR A 122 14.77 14.37 15.81
N GLU A 123 15.51 13.66 14.95
CA GLU A 123 16.54 14.27 14.12
C GLU A 123 15.98 15.24 13.07
N ILE A 124 14.85 14.91 12.45
CA ILE A 124 14.22 15.77 11.44
C ILE A 124 13.66 17.04 12.09
N GLU A 125 13.01 16.92 13.24
CA GLU A 125 12.48 18.06 13.99
C GLU A 125 13.60 19.06 14.35
N ALA A 126 14.76 18.55 14.78
CA ALA A 126 15.93 19.38 15.04
C ALA A 126 16.44 20.15 13.80
N ILE A 127 16.29 19.59 12.60
CA ILE A 127 16.66 20.23 11.34
C ILE A 127 15.60 21.27 10.91
N GLU A 128 14.32 21.00 11.14
CA GLU A 128 13.22 21.90 10.83
C GLU A 128 13.19 23.16 11.69
N GLY A 129 13.75 23.13 12.91
CA GLY A 129 13.78 24.29 13.82
C GLY A 129 14.39 25.56 13.22
N GLY A 130 15.14 25.46 12.11
CA GLY A 130 15.67 26.60 11.35
C GLY A 130 14.79 27.08 10.17
N LYS A 131 13.73 26.36 9.78
CA LYS A 131 12.85 26.71 8.64
C LYS A 131 11.49 27.21 9.13
N LYS A 132 10.89 28.12 8.35
CA LYS A 132 9.63 28.82 8.68
C LYS A 132 8.36 27.93 8.57
N MET A 133 8.48 26.70 8.07
CA MET A 133 7.37 25.75 7.91
C MET A 133 7.66 24.43 8.63
N HIS A 134 6.78 24.04 9.56
CA HIS A 134 6.82 22.78 10.28
C HIS A 134 6.14 21.66 9.47
N TYR A 135 6.90 20.89 8.71
CA TYR A 135 6.34 19.78 7.92
C TYR A 135 6.11 18.55 8.80
N VAL A 136 6.98 18.28 9.78
CA VAL A 136 6.84 17.18 10.76
C VAL A 136 5.46 17.21 11.42
N THR A 137 5.09 18.35 12.03
CA THR A 137 3.79 18.53 12.67
C THR A 137 2.61 18.32 11.71
N SER A 138 2.80 18.62 10.43
CA SER A 138 1.76 18.47 9.42
C SER A 138 1.57 17.00 9.05
N VAL A 139 2.65 16.25 8.91
CA VAL A 139 2.62 14.81 8.67
C VAL A 139 2.01 14.07 9.86
N GLU A 140 2.41 14.39 11.10
CA GLU A 140 1.82 13.82 12.31
C GLU A 140 0.30 14.01 12.37
N LYS A 141 -0.16 15.24 12.10
CA LYS A 141 -1.60 15.56 12.07
C LYS A 141 -2.35 14.72 11.04
N ILE A 142 -1.77 14.54 9.86
CA ILE A 142 -2.39 13.72 8.80
C ILE A 142 -2.38 12.25 9.21
N GLY A 143 -1.29 11.73 9.77
CA GLY A 143 -1.21 10.38 10.31
C GLY A 143 -2.27 10.11 11.37
N ILE A 144 -2.43 11.02 12.34
CA ILE A 144 -3.46 10.94 13.38
C ILE A 144 -4.87 11.01 12.78
N ALA A 145 -5.11 11.91 11.83
CA ALA A 145 -6.41 12.05 11.17
C ALA A 145 -6.79 10.77 10.41
N LYS A 146 -5.84 10.20 9.67
CA LYS A 146 -6.03 8.95 8.92
C LYS A 146 -6.26 7.77 9.86
N GLY A 147 -5.43 7.61 10.90
CA GLY A 147 -5.61 6.54 11.89
C GLY A 147 -6.95 6.63 12.64
N ARG A 148 -7.41 7.85 12.94
CA ARG A 148 -8.75 8.06 13.52
C ARG A 148 -9.87 7.69 12.55
N GLN A 149 -9.72 8.03 11.26
CA GLN A 149 -10.71 7.69 10.24
C GLN A 149 -10.80 6.17 10.03
N GLU A 150 -9.66 5.51 9.86
CA GLU A 150 -9.57 4.05 9.71
C GLU A 150 -10.12 3.35 10.96
N GLY A 151 -9.72 3.76 12.16
CA GLY A 151 -10.22 3.20 13.42
C GLY A 151 -11.73 3.40 13.61
N ARG A 152 -12.29 4.53 13.14
CA ARG A 152 -13.74 4.76 13.15
C ARG A 152 -14.47 3.83 12.18
N GLN A 153 -13.96 3.65 10.96
CA GLN A 153 -14.55 2.75 9.97
C GLN A 153 -14.50 1.29 10.42
N GLU A 154 -13.36 0.83 10.93
CA GLU A 154 -13.24 -0.51 11.51
C GLU A 154 -14.17 -0.71 12.71
N GLY A 155 -14.27 0.31 13.60
CA GLY A 155 -15.15 0.27 14.75
C GLY A 155 -16.62 0.15 14.36
N LEU A 156 -17.03 0.83 13.29
CA LEU A 156 -18.38 0.73 12.74
C LEU A 156 -18.67 -0.68 12.21
N LEU A 157 -17.78 -1.23 11.38
CA LEU A 157 -17.91 -2.59 10.82
C LEU A 157 -17.98 -3.66 11.91
N LYS A 158 -17.07 -3.60 12.90
CA LYS A 158 -17.08 -4.49 14.06
C LYS A 158 -18.38 -4.37 14.85
N GLY A 159 -18.93 -3.15 14.97
CA GLY A 159 -20.22 -2.88 15.59
C GLY A 159 -21.39 -3.50 14.84
N GLU A 160 -21.46 -3.33 13.51
CA GLU A 160 -22.48 -3.92 12.65
C GLU A 160 -22.46 -5.46 12.69
N ALA A 161 -21.28 -6.06 12.56
CA ALA A 161 -21.10 -7.51 12.65
C ALA A 161 -21.55 -8.04 14.03
N LYS A 162 -21.17 -7.34 15.12
CA LYS A 162 -21.59 -7.70 16.47
C LYS A 162 -23.11 -7.61 16.63
N MET A 163 -23.74 -6.53 16.13
CA MET A 163 -25.19 -6.36 16.23
C MET A 163 -25.95 -7.43 15.45
N LEU A 164 -25.52 -7.73 14.22
CA LEU A 164 -26.08 -8.82 13.43
C LEU A 164 -25.92 -10.17 14.14
N SER A 165 -24.76 -10.44 14.75
CA SER A 165 -24.55 -11.67 15.52
C SER A 165 -25.52 -11.82 16.70
N ILE A 166 -25.82 -10.72 17.41
CA ILE A 166 -26.78 -10.70 18.52
C ILE A 166 -28.19 -10.97 18.00
N MET A 167 -28.57 -10.33 16.89
CA MET A 167 -29.88 -10.53 16.27
C MET A 167 -30.08 -11.98 15.80
N LEU A 168 -29.08 -12.56 15.13
CA LEU A 168 -29.14 -13.95 14.68
C LEU A 168 -29.23 -14.92 15.86
N LYS A 169 -28.48 -14.67 16.94
CA LYS A 169 -28.60 -15.46 18.17
C LYS A 169 -29.98 -15.36 18.80
N HIS A 170 -30.58 -14.17 18.79
CA HIS A 170 -31.92 -13.98 19.33
C HIS A 170 -33.00 -14.64 18.46
N ARG A 171 -32.90 -14.59 17.13
CA ARG A 171 -33.92 -15.16 16.21
C ARG A 171 -33.79 -16.68 16.03
N PHE A 172 -32.57 -17.20 15.95
CA PHE A 172 -32.30 -18.59 15.57
C PHE A 172 -31.65 -19.41 16.68
N GLY A 173 -31.39 -18.81 17.84
CA GLY A 173 -30.77 -19.48 18.98
C GLY A 173 -29.27 -19.67 18.79
N ASN A 174 -28.82 -20.91 18.64
CA ASN A 174 -27.40 -21.21 18.56
C ASN A 174 -26.85 -20.85 17.16
N VAL A 175 -26.00 -19.83 17.10
CA VAL A 175 -25.29 -19.43 15.87
C VAL A 175 -23.89 -20.05 15.90
N PRO A 176 -23.51 -20.87 14.90
CA PRO A 176 -22.18 -21.47 14.83
C PRO A 176 -21.07 -20.41 14.86
N GLU A 177 -19.94 -20.76 15.49
CA GLU A 177 -18.78 -19.88 15.60
C GLU A 177 -18.22 -19.46 14.22
N ALA A 178 -18.23 -20.39 13.26
CA ALA A 178 -17.89 -20.12 11.86
C ALA A 178 -18.73 -19.00 11.22
N THR A 179 -20.00 -18.87 11.63
CA THR A 179 -20.87 -17.78 11.14
C THR A 179 -20.45 -16.44 11.75
N ILE A 180 -20.03 -16.42 13.02
CA ILE A 180 -19.54 -15.21 13.69
C ILE A 180 -18.24 -14.74 13.04
N GLU A 181 -17.30 -15.66 12.77
CA GLU A 181 -16.07 -15.36 12.04
C GLU A 181 -16.37 -14.77 10.66
N LYS A 182 -17.30 -15.39 9.91
CA LYS A 182 -17.75 -14.88 8.61
C LYS A 182 -18.27 -13.45 8.70
N LEU A 183 -19.08 -13.12 9.71
CA LEU A 183 -19.57 -11.75 9.92
C LEU A 183 -18.42 -10.76 10.18
N THR A 184 -17.43 -11.15 11.00
CA THR A 184 -16.31 -10.26 11.34
C THR A 184 -15.37 -9.94 10.17
N GLN A 185 -15.33 -10.80 9.15
CA GLN A 185 -14.48 -10.66 7.97
C GLN A 185 -15.22 -10.10 6.75
N SER A 186 -16.51 -9.80 6.88
CA SER A 186 -17.35 -9.36 5.76
C SER A 186 -17.32 -7.85 5.55
N SER A 187 -17.61 -7.42 4.33
CA SER A 187 -17.72 -5.99 3.99
C SER A 187 -19.00 -5.37 4.53
N GLU A 188 -19.03 -4.04 4.62
CA GLU A 188 -20.21 -3.25 5.03
C GLU A 188 -21.47 -3.63 4.23
N GLU A 189 -21.32 -3.77 2.91
CA GLU A 189 -22.42 -4.11 2.01
C GLU A 189 -22.98 -5.51 2.28
N GLN A 190 -22.12 -6.48 2.56
CA GLN A 190 -22.52 -7.84 2.90
C GLN A 190 -23.26 -7.88 4.24
N LEU A 191 -22.75 -7.16 5.24
CA LEU A 191 -23.38 -7.04 6.55
C LEU A 191 -24.76 -6.40 6.46
N LYS A 192 -24.90 -5.30 5.70
CA LYS A 192 -26.20 -4.65 5.46
C LYS A 192 -27.18 -5.56 4.74
N LYS A 193 -26.73 -6.29 3.72
CA LYS A 193 -27.58 -7.26 3.01
C LYS A 193 -28.11 -8.33 3.97
N TRP A 194 -27.23 -8.93 4.76
CA TRP A 194 -27.63 -9.95 5.73
C TRP A 194 -28.47 -9.39 6.87
N LEU A 195 -28.27 -8.14 7.28
CA LEU A 195 -29.14 -7.47 8.25
C LEU A 195 -30.58 -7.39 7.75
N ILE A 196 -30.77 -6.99 6.48
CA ILE A 196 -32.11 -6.93 5.86
C ILE A 196 -32.71 -8.33 5.74
N SER A 197 -31.94 -9.30 5.23
CA SER A 197 -32.39 -10.70 5.12
C SER A 197 -32.71 -11.32 6.48
N ALA A 198 -31.97 -10.96 7.54
CA ALA A 198 -32.20 -11.43 8.89
C ALA A 198 -33.51 -10.94 9.52
N ILE A 199 -34.21 -9.97 8.92
CA ILE A 199 -35.53 -9.55 9.40
C ILE A 199 -36.62 -10.48 8.85
N SER A 200 -36.52 -10.90 7.59
CA SER A 200 -37.56 -11.67 6.90
C SER A 200 -37.30 -13.18 6.84
N ALA A 201 -36.04 -13.61 6.82
CA ALA A 201 -35.67 -15.01 6.64
C ALA A 201 -36.23 -15.88 7.76
N SER A 202 -36.74 -17.06 7.41
CA SER A 202 -37.30 -18.04 8.35
C SER A 202 -36.23 -18.98 8.95
N THR A 203 -35.06 -19.06 8.34
CA THR A 203 -33.93 -19.87 8.82
C THR A 203 -32.60 -19.12 8.75
N LEU A 204 -31.59 -19.59 9.48
CA LEU A 204 -30.25 -19.02 9.47
C LEU A 204 -29.59 -19.11 8.07
N ASP A 205 -29.81 -20.21 7.35
CA ASP A 205 -29.23 -20.40 6.00
C ASP A 205 -29.81 -19.40 4.98
N ALA A 206 -31.13 -19.16 5.06
CA ALA A 206 -31.82 -18.21 4.21
C ALA A 206 -31.33 -16.76 4.37
N VAL A 207 -30.74 -16.40 5.52
CA VAL A 207 -30.10 -15.09 5.71
C VAL A 207 -28.91 -14.90 4.77
N PHE A 208 -28.11 -15.95 4.58
CA PHE A 208 -26.86 -15.87 3.82
C PHE A 208 -27.05 -16.19 2.34
N ASN A 209 -27.96 -17.13 2.04
CA ASN A 209 -28.15 -17.68 0.69
C ASN A 209 -29.46 -17.21 0.01
N GLY A 210 -30.36 -16.54 0.76
CA GLY A 210 -31.72 -16.23 0.32
C GLY A 210 -32.70 -17.37 0.60
N ASP A 211 -34.01 -17.09 0.66
CA ASP A 211 -35.02 -18.14 0.73
C ASP A 211 -34.98 -18.94 -0.59
N MET A 212 -34.43 -20.16 -0.54
CA MET A 212 -34.61 -21.14 -1.60
C MET A 212 -36.08 -21.55 -1.58
N ALA A 213 -36.89 -20.91 -2.42
CA ALA A 213 -38.26 -21.32 -2.66
C ALA A 213 -38.24 -22.75 -3.22
N HIS A 214 -38.65 -23.71 -2.40
CA HIS A 214 -39.13 -25.02 -2.80
C HIS A 214 -40.53 -25.23 -2.23
#